data_AF-A0A0H2RQ95-F1
#
_entry.id   AF-A0A0H2RQ95-F1
#
_cell.length_a   1.000
_cell.length_b   1.000
_cell.length_c   1.000
_cell.angle_alpha   90.00
_cell.angle_beta   90.00
_cell.angle_gamma   90.00
#
_symmetry.space_group_name_H-M   'P 1'
#
loop_
_entity.id
_entity.type
_entity.pdbx_description
1 polymer ?
#
loop_
_entity_poly.entity_id
_entity_poly.type
_entity_poly.pdbx_seq_one_letter_code
_entity_poly.pdbx_strand_id
1 'polypeptide(L)'
;MASSSTLLDEVRTAHHTAAPTDNAHEIRVGGEVLRTQDRQDGRGAPGANDTALTVCTNCKSMNTPLWRRDPTGKPLCNGCGLYYKLHGTVRPLHFKTDVVKKR
;
A
#
# COMPACT_ATOMS: atom_id res chain seq x y z
N MET A 1 17.44 -25.91 -60.18
CA MET A 1 17.27 -24.50 -59.77
C MET A 1 15.79 -24.32 -59.50
N ALA A 2 15.40 -24.29 -58.22
CA ALA A 2 13.99 -24.35 -57.82
C ALA A 2 13.35 -22.96 -57.96
N SER A 3 12.30 -22.89 -58.78
CA SER A 3 11.47 -21.72 -59.00
C SER A 3 10.17 -21.81 -58.20
N SER A 4 9.70 -20.61 -57.85
CA SER A 4 8.30 -20.22 -57.71
C SER A 4 7.54 -20.52 -56.40
N SER A 5 7.37 -19.42 -55.68
CA SER A 5 6.32 -19.02 -54.75
C SER A 5 4.90 -19.45 -55.14
N THR A 6 4.13 -19.94 -54.16
CA THR A 6 2.65 -19.82 -54.11
C THR A 6 2.16 -19.55 -52.69
N LEU A 7 1.26 -18.56 -52.61
CA LEU A 7 0.54 -18.06 -51.44
C LEU A 7 -0.65 -18.99 -51.06
N LEU A 8 -0.99 -18.98 -49.76
CA LEU A 8 -2.30 -19.02 -49.06
C LEU A 8 -3.45 -19.93 -49.59
N ASP A 9 -4.07 -20.75 -48.71
CA ASP A 9 -5.40 -20.48 -48.12
C ASP A 9 -5.95 -21.66 -47.25
N GLU A 10 -6.32 -21.31 -46.00
CA GLU A 10 -7.31 -21.79 -44.99
C GLU A 10 -7.93 -23.23 -45.05
N VAL A 11 -8.30 -23.90 -43.94
CA VAL A 11 -9.60 -23.75 -43.24
C VAL A 11 -9.60 -24.49 -41.87
N ARG A 12 -9.76 -23.71 -40.79
CA ARG A 12 -10.72 -23.84 -39.65
C ARG A 12 -10.80 -25.15 -38.81
N THR A 13 -10.53 -25.03 -37.49
CA THR A 13 -11.50 -25.30 -36.41
C THR A 13 -11.00 -24.72 -35.07
N ALA A 14 -11.92 -24.04 -34.37
CA ALA A 14 -11.72 -23.26 -33.16
C ALA A 14 -11.62 -24.11 -31.89
N HIS A 15 -10.78 -23.66 -30.94
CA HIS A 15 -10.98 -23.92 -29.52
C HIS A 15 -10.91 -22.60 -28.72
N HIS A 16 -12.08 -22.24 -28.22
CA HIS A 16 -12.44 -21.37 -27.11
C HIS A 16 -11.38 -21.39 -25.98
N THR A 17 -11.08 -20.32 -25.23
CA THR A 17 -12.01 -19.61 -24.35
C THR A 17 -11.33 -18.38 -23.72
N ALA A 18 -12.11 -17.31 -23.54
CA ALA A 18 -12.04 -16.28 -22.48
C ALA A 18 -10.78 -15.39 -22.37
N ALA A 19 -11.01 -14.09 -22.64
CA ALA A 19 -10.19 -12.99 -22.16
C ALA A 19 -10.19 -12.89 -20.62
N PRO A 20 -9.09 -12.43 -20.01
CA PRO A 20 -9.14 -11.48 -18.92
C PRO A 20 -8.75 -10.10 -19.45
N THR A 21 -9.59 -9.14 -19.11
CA THR A 21 -9.58 -7.74 -19.51
C THR A 21 -8.27 -7.02 -19.22
N ASP A 22 -7.89 -6.21 -20.21
CA ASP A 22 -6.95 -5.08 -20.22
C ASP A 22 -6.91 -4.25 -18.92
N ASN A 23 -5.70 -4.08 -18.34
CA ASN A 23 -5.18 -2.78 -17.85
C ASN A 23 -3.70 -2.82 -17.40
N ALA A 24 -2.79 -3.51 -18.11
CA ALA A 24 -1.37 -3.38 -17.81
C ALA A 24 -0.83 -2.03 -18.35
N HIS A 25 -0.80 -0.99 -17.52
CA HIS A 25 -0.09 0.25 -17.80
C HIS A 25 1.43 0.00 -17.65
N GLU A 26 2.05 -0.54 -18.70
CA GLU A 26 3.50 -0.78 -18.73
C GLU A 26 4.28 0.52 -19.00
N ILE A 27 4.70 1.21 -17.93
CA ILE A 27 5.74 2.25 -18.05
C ILE A 27 7.11 1.58 -17.88
N ARG A 28 7.77 1.31 -19.00
CA ARG A 28 9.17 0.88 -19.03
C ARG A 28 10.09 2.06 -18.69
N VAL A 29 10.78 1.99 -17.55
CA VAL A 29 11.99 2.79 -17.28
C VAL A 29 13.09 1.84 -16.79
N GLY A 30 14.12 1.66 -17.61
CA GLY A 30 15.48 1.25 -17.20
C GLY A 30 15.66 0.12 -16.18
N GLY A 31 15.41 -1.14 -16.57
CA GLY A 31 16.34 -2.25 -16.30
C GLY A 31 16.66 -2.72 -14.87
N GLU A 32 16.02 -2.22 -13.80
CA GLU A 32 16.24 -2.76 -12.44
C GLU A 32 14.92 -3.03 -11.71
N VAL A 33 14.65 -4.30 -11.39
CA VAL A 33 13.43 -4.77 -10.71
C VAL A 33 13.63 -4.66 -9.20
N LEU A 34 13.32 -3.51 -8.59
CA LEU A 34 13.17 -3.43 -7.14
C LEU A 34 11.84 -4.06 -6.74
N ARG A 35 11.91 -5.26 -6.14
CA ARG A 35 10.75 -5.94 -5.56
C ARG A 35 10.16 -5.12 -4.41
N THR A 36 9.18 -4.27 -4.70
CA THR A 36 8.29 -3.72 -3.69
C THR A 36 7.36 -4.85 -3.23
N GLN A 37 7.76 -5.54 -2.16
CA GLN A 37 6.84 -6.40 -1.42
C GLN A 37 5.79 -5.47 -0.79
N ASP A 38 4.70 -5.23 -1.51
CA ASP A 38 3.46 -4.70 -0.97
C ASP A 38 2.92 -5.76 0.00
N ARG A 39 3.45 -5.76 1.23
CA ARG A 39 2.82 -6.45 2.34
C ARG A 39 1.55 -5.67 2.61
N GLN A 40 0.44 -6.29 2.22
CA GLN A 40 -0.93 -5.90 2.54
C GLN A 40 -1.01 -5.54 4.03
N ASP A 41 -0.85 -4.25 4.33
CA ASP A 41 -1.23 -3.68 5.61
C ASP A 41 -2.76 -3.71 5.62
N GLY A 42 -3.30 -4.82 6.14
CA GLY A 42 -4.71 -5.09 6.28
C GLY A 42 -5.44 -3.87 6.81
N ARG A 43 -6.34 -3.36 5.96
CA ARG A 43 -7.32 -2.33 6.27
C ARG A 43 -8.24 -2.85 7.38
N GLY A 44 -7.82 -2.69 8.62
CA GLY A 44 -8.68 -2.69 9.79
C GLY A 44 -8.90 -1.24 10.22
N ALA A 45 -9.76 -0.52 9.51
CA ALA A 45 -10.38 0.67 10.09
C ALA A 45 -11.45 0.16 11.07
N PRO A 46 -11.28 0.27 12.39
CA PRO A 46 -12.43 0.13 13.26
C PRO A 46 -13.27 1.38 13.02
N GLY A 47 -14.50 1.15 12.58
CA GLY A 47 -15.52 2.18 12.55
C GLY A 47 -15.52 2.92 13.88
N ALA A 48 -15.65 4.23 13.80
CA ALA A 48 -16.00 5.05 14.94
C ALA A 48 -17.33 4.53 15.51
N ASN A 49 -17.29 3.60 16.47
CA ASN A 49 -18.37 3.16 17.37
C ASN A 49 -17.85 1.99 18.23
N ASP A 50 -17.21 2.28 19.37
CA ASP A 50 -17.61 1.80 20.71
C ASP A 50 -16.60 2.30 21.76
N THR A 51 -17.02 2.32 23.01
CA THR A 51 -16.71 3.34 24.02
C THR A 51 -15.40 3.09 24.79
N ALA A 52 -14.31 2.80 24.07
CA ALA A 52 -12.96 2.80 24.61
C ALA A 52 -12.15 3.89 23.89
N LEU A 53 -12.02 5.06 24.52
CA LEU A 53 -11.22 6.15 24.01
C LEU A 53 -9.78 5.67 23.79
N THR A 54 -9.42 5.41 22.53
CA THR A 54 -8.05 5.01 22.18
C THR A 54 -7.16 6.24 22.36
N VAL A 55 -6.10 6.09 23.16
CA VAL A 55 -5.18 7.18 23.50
C VAL A 55 -3.77 6.77 23.09
N CYS A 56 -3.03 7.68 22.47
CA CYS A 56 -1.62 7.44 22.16
C CYS A 56 -0.81 7.29 23.45
N THR A 57 -0.08 6.18 23.59
CA THR A 57 0.74 5.91 24.78
C THR A 57 1.92 6.87 24.97
N ASN A 58 2.42 7.50 23.90
CA ASN A 58 3.51 8.47 23.97
C ASN A 58 3.00 9.90 24.25
N CYS A 59 2.17 10.44 23.35
CA CYS A 59 1.79 11.86 23.39
C CYS A 59 0.38 12.13 23.93
N LYS A 60 -0.35 11.08 24.32
CA LYS A 60 -1.74 11.13 24.82
C LYS A 60 -2.75 11.78 23.86
N SER A 61 -2.42 11.90 22.57
CA SER A 61 -3.41 12.35 21.58
C SER A 61 -4.53 11.33 21.44
N MET A 62 -5.77 11.82 21.44
CA MET A 62 -6.98 11.07 21.14
C MET A 62 -7.45 11.30 19.70
N ASN A 63 -6.94 12.35 19.05
CA ASN A 63 -7.24 12.66 17.67
C ASN A 63 -6.01 12.36 16.80
N THR A 64 -6.18 11.46 15.84
CA THR A 64 -5.14 11.11 14.86
C THR A 64 -5.81 10.60 13.60
N PRO A 65 -5.32 10.97 12.40
CA PRO A 65 -5.89 10.48 11.14
C PRO A 65 -5.64 8.98 10.92
N LEU A 66 -4.65 8.41 11.61
CA LEU A 66 -4.32 6.99 11.56
C LEU A 66 -3.76 6.55 12.92
N TRP A 67 -4.25 5.42 13.42
CA TRP A 67 -3.68 4.74 14.57
C TRP A 67 -2.59 3.77 14.11
N ARG A 68 -1.45 3.79 14.81
CA ARG A 68 -0.34 2.86 14.61
C ARG A 68 -0.18 2.01 15.87
N ARG A 69 0.51 0.88 15.76
CA ARG A 69 0.89 0.04 16.90
C ARG A 69 2.40 -0.02 17.02
N ASP A 70 2.90 -0.02 18.24
CA ASP A 70 4.30 -0.32 18.51
C ASP A 70 4.55 -1.84 18.41
N PRO A 71 5.81 -2.32 18.48
CA PRO A 71 6.11 -3.75 18.46
C PRO A 71 5.48 -4.54 19.61
N THR A 72 5.12 -3.87 20.70
CA THR A 72 4.43 -4.47 21.85
C THR A 72 2.90 -4.49 21.68
N GLY A 73 2.38 -3.94 20.57
CA GLY A 73 0.96 -3.85 20.26
C GLY A 73 0.23 -2.64 20.87
N LYS A 74 0.94 -1.73 21.55
CA LYS A 74 0.34 -0.54 22.18
C LYS A 74 -0.06 0.51 21.14
N PRO A 75 -1.17 1.26 21.38
CA PRO A 75 -1.63 2.28 20.47
C PRO A 75 -0.70 3.50 20.46
N LEU A 76 -0.36 3.95 19.25
CA LEU A 76 0.38 5.18 18.97
C LEU A 76 -0.38 6.01 17.93
N CYS A 77 -0.31 7.33 18.04
CA CYS A 77 -0.78 8.21 16.97
C CYS A 77 0.14 8.16 15.75
N ASN A 78 -0.31 8.69 14.61
CA ASN A 78 0.46 8.66 13.38
C ASN A 78 1.85 9.29 13.54
N GLY A 79 1.95 10.46 14.18
CA GLY A 79 3.23 11.14 14.38
C GLY A 79 4.20 10.37 15.29
N CYS A 80 3.70 9.73 16.35
CA CYS A 80 4.55 8.97 17.27
C CYS A 80 5.04 7.65 16.65
N GLY A 81 4.15 6.94 15.96
CA GLY A 81 4.53 5.69 15.29
C GLY A 81 5.51 5.91 14.14
N LEU A 82 5.37 7.00 13.38
CA LEU A 82 6.32 7.36 12.33
C LEU A 82 7.68 7.76 12.90
N TYR A 83 7.70 8.58 13.96
CA TYR A 83 8.95 8.98 14.61
C TYR A 83 9.71 7.76 15.14
N TYR A 84 9.03 6.86 15.84
CA TYR A 84 9.65 5.65 16.38
C TYR A 84 10.20 4.74 15.29
N LYS A 85 9.46 4.54 14.19
CA LYS A 85 9.93 3.73 13.05
C LYS A 85 11.16 4.34 12.37
N LEU A 86 11.24 5.67 12.27
CA LEU A 86 12.35 6.35 11.59
C LEU A 86 13.59 6.52 12.47
N HIS A 87 13.40 6.83 13.76
CA HIS A 87 14.49 7.22 14.66
C HIS A 87 14.83 6.17 15.72
N GLY A 88 14.03 5.10 15.86
CA GLY A 88 14.23 4.06 16.87
C GLY A 88 14.05 4.52 18.31
N THR A 89 13.61 5.77 18.53
CA THR A 89 13.45 6.40 19.84
C THR A 89 12.05 6.97 20.01
N VAL A 90 11.64 7.22 21.26
CA VAL A 90 10.34 7.82 21.55
C VAL A 90 10.30 9.28 21.09
N ARG A 91 9.16 9.71 20.53
CA ARG A 91 8.98 11.08 20.07
C ARG A 91 9.06 12.05 21.25
N PRO A 92 9.96 13.05 21.23
CA PRO A 92 9.99 14.07 22.26
C PRO A 92 8.71 14.91 22.25
N LEU A 93 8.18 15.22 23.43
CA LEU A 93 6.86 15.85 23.57
C LEU A 93 6.81 17.29 23.04
N HIS A 94 7.93 18.01 23.02
CA HIS A 94 8.01 19.38 22.50
C HIS A 94 7.76 19.48 20.98
N PHE A 95 7.82 18.37 20.25
CA PHE A 95 7.42 18.34 18.84
C PHE A 95 5.92 18.15 18.65
N LYS A 96 5.14 17.82 19.69
CA LYS A 96 3.68 17.63 19.58
C LYS A 96 3.00 18.96 19.29
N THR A 97 2.20 18.99 18.22
CA THR A 97 1.25 20.06 17.93
C THR A 97 -0.14 19.57 18.28
N ASP A 98 -0.97 20.43 18.88
CA ASP A 98 -2.35 20.08 19.22
C ASP A 98 -3.29 20.21 18.02
N VAL A 99 -2.91 21.01 17.02
CA VAL A 99 -3.65 21.18 15.77
C VAL A 99 -3.20 20.14 14.74
N VAL A 100 -4.12 19.27 14.32
CA VAL A 100 -3.93 18.37 13.17
C VAL A 100 -4.16 19.17 11.89
N LYS A 101 -3.08 19.54 11.21
CA LYS A 101 -3.16 20.27 9.93
C LYS A 101 -3.64 19.33 8.82
N LYS A 102 -4.70 19.75 8.10
CA LYS A 102 -5.15 19.08 6.87
C LYS A 102 -4.17 19.42 5.73
N ARG A 103 -3.88 18.42 4.90
CA ARG A 103 -3.00 18.52 3.72
C ARG A 103 -3.85 18.53 2.46
#